data_AF-A0A662G1X4-F1
#
_entry.id   AF-A0A662G1X4-F1
#
_cell.length_a   1.000
_cell.length_b   1.000
_cell.length_c   1.000
_cell.angle_alpha   90.00
_cell.angle_beta   90.00
_cell.angle_gamma   90.00
#
_symmetry.space_group_name_H-M   'P 1'
#
loop_
_entity.id
_entity.type
_entity.pdbx_description
1 polymer ?
#
loop_
_entity_poly.entity_id
_entity_poly.type
_entity_poly.pdbx_seq_one_letter_code
_entity_poly.pdbx_strand_id
1 'polypeptide(L)'
;MVTTKVDKMGRTVIPSYIRKILDLKEGDRVEWCVEEGKVVVRKKLPIDKDAIKKRFNELKKKAPDCFTEEEVEDKWALEEWALAKLGL
;
A
#
# COMPACT_ATOMS: atom_id res chain seq x y z
N MET A 1 -11.24 -20.84 20.49
CA MET A 1 -10.90 -21.33 19.14
C MET A 1 -12.16 -22.00 18.58
N VAL A 2 -12.61 -21.65 17.37
CA VAL A 2 -13.82 -22.23 16.76
C VAL A 2 -13.41 -23.00 15.53
N THR A 3 -13.91 -24.22 15.38
CA THR A 3 -13.66 -25.07 14.22
C THR A 3 -14.93 -25.23 13.41
N THR A 4 -14.81 -25.17 12.09
CA THR A 4 -15.90 -25.36 11.14
C THR A 4 -15.50 -26.41 10.13
N LYS A 5 -16.40 -27.34 9.81
CA LYS A 5 -16.16 -28.32 8.76
C LYS A 5 -16.21 -27.65 7.39
N VAL A 6 -15.41 -28.19 6.46
CA VAL A 6 -15.48 -27.87 5.05
C VAL A 6 -16.56 -28.74 4.42
N ASP A 7 -17.50 -28.14 3.72
CA ASP A 7 -18.55 -28.87 3.00
C ASP A 7 -17.98 -29.53 1.72
N LYS A 8 -18.75 -30.41 1.07
CA LYS A 8 -18.36 -31.11 -0.18
C LYS A 8 -17.91 -30.18 -1.29
N MET A 9 -18.38 -28.93 -1.30
CA MET A 9 -18.00 -27.91 -2.27
C MET A 9 -16.79 -27.05 -1.85
N GLY A 10 -16.08 -27.39 -0.78
CA GLY A 10 -14.93 -26.63 -0.30
C GLY A 10 -15.28 -25.34 0.46
N ARG A 11 -16.53 -25.19 0.90
CA ARG A 11 -17.03 -23.98 1.59
C ARG A 11 -16.95 -24.14 3.10
N THR A 12 -16.64 -23.07 3.81
CA THR A 12 -16.76 -22.99 5.27
C THR A 12 -17.70 -21.86 5.65
N VAL A 13 -18.38 -22.03 6.78
CA VAL A 13 -19.30 -21.02 7.31
C VAL A 13 -18.52 -20.11 8.24
N ILE A 14 -18.61 -18.79 8.04
CA ILE A 14 -18.03 -17.84 8.99
C ILE A 14 -18.92 -17.82 10.25
N PRO A 15 -18.40 -18.18 11.43
CA PRO A 15 -19.16 -18.18 12.67
C PRO A 15 -19.83 -16.82 12.94
N SER A 16 -21.02 -16.85 13.53
CA SER A 16 -21.83 -15.66 13.83
C SER A 16 -21.03 -14.56 14.57
N TYR A 17 -20.27 -14.95 15.58
CA TYR A 17 -19.48 -14.00 16.38
C TYR A 17 -18.40 -13.28 15.56
N ILE A 18 -17.72 -14.00 14.65
CA ILE A 18 -16.71 -13.40 13.76
C ILE A 18 -17.37 -12.43 12.79
N ARG A 19 -18.55 -12.78 12.24
CA ARG A 19 -19.32 -11.87 11.38
C ARG A 19 -19.68 -10.57 12.10
N LYS A 20 -20.09 -10.65 13.37
CA LYS A 20 -20.41 -9.47 14.19
C LYS A 20 -19.19 -8.59 14.45
N ILE A 21 -18.04 -9.18 14.78
CA ILE A 21 -16.79 -8.42 15.02
C ILE A 21 -16.34 -7.69 13.75
N LEU A 22 -16.40 -8.36 12.60
CA LEU A 22 -15.96 -7.81 11.32
C LEU A 22 -17.05 -7.00 10.59
N ASP A 23 -18.23 -6.84 11.22
CA ASP A 23 -19.44 -6.25 10.63
C ASP A 23 -19.72 -6.78 9.20
N LEU A 24 -19.58 -8.09 9.01
CA LEU A 24 -19.81 -8.74 7.72
C LEU A 24 -21.31 -8.92 7.48
N LYS A 25 -21.81 -8.30 6.42
CA LYS A 25 -23.20 -8.40 5.98
C LYS A 25 -23.33 -9.30 4.76
N GLU A 26 -24.56 -9.71 4.46
CA GLU A 26 -24.84 -10.41 3.22
C GLU A 26 -24.46 -9.53 2.02
N GLY A 27 -23.75 -10.10 1.05
CA GLY A 27 -23.22 -9.37 -0.11
C GLY A 27 -21.81 -8.77 0.09
N ASP A 28 -21.29 -8.72 1.31
CA ASP A 28 -19.91 -8.29 1.55
C ASP A 28 -18.91 -9.28 0.92
N ARG A 29 -17.79 -8.74 0.45
CA ARG A 29 -16.69 -9.54 -0.09
C ARG A 29 -15.62 -9.75 0.98
N VAL A 30 -15.06 -10.96 0.99
CA VAL A 30 -13.88 -11.30 1.81
C VAL A 30 -12.71 -11.64 0.90
N GLU A 31 -11.51 -11.27 1.32
CA GLU A 31 -10.25 -11.62 0.67
C GLU A 31 -9.56 -12.73 1.47
N TRP A 32 -8.94 -13.64 0.73
CA TRP A 32 -8.20 -14.77 1.26
C TRP A 32 -6.73 -14.57 0.91
N CYS A 33 -5.86 -14.55 1.92
CA CYS A 33 -4.42 -14.42 1.78
C CYS A 33 -3.76 -15.64 2.39
N VAL A 34 -2.65 -16.10 1.80
CA VAL A 34 -1.83 -17.18 2.36
C VAL A 34 -0.52 -16.57 2.80
N GLU A 35 -0.27 -16.60 4.11
CA GLU A 35 0.92 -16.02 4.73
C GLU A 35 1.50 -17.06 5.69
N GLU A 36 2.79 -17.40 5.52
CA GLU A 36 3.51 -18.33 6.42
C GLU A 36 2.79 -19.68 6.65
N GLY A 37 2.15 -20.23 5.61
CA GLY A 37 1.39 -21.47 5.70
C GLY A 37 0.06 -21.35 6.44
N LYS A 38 -0.36 -20.13 6.81
CA LYS A 38 -1.68 -19.82 7.39
C LYS A 38 -2.56 -19.16 6.35
N VAL A 39 -3.86 -19.44 6.44
CA VAL A 39 -4.88 -18.75 5.66
C VAL A 39 -5.46 -17.62 6.49
N VAL A 40 -5.33 -16.39 6.00
CA VAL A 40 -5.88 -15.18 6.60
C VAL A 40 -7.08 -14.74 5.77
N VAL A 41 -8.22 -14.56 6.43
CA VAL A 41 -9.46 -14.06 5.80
C VAL A 41 -9.74 -12.66 6.31
N ARG A 42 -9.87 -11.69 5.40
CA ARG A 42 -10.11 -10.28 5.74
C ARG A 42 -11.31 -9.73 4.99
N LYS A 43 -12.01 -8.76 5.59
CA LYS A 43 -13.10 -8.03 4.92
C LYS A 43 -12.50 -7.16 3.80
N LYS A 44 -13.05 -7.26 2.59
CA LYS A 44 -12.67 -6.37 1.48
C LYS A 44 -13.38 -5.04 1.66
N LEU A 45 -12.60 -3.99 1.91
CA LEU A 45 -13.15 -2.65 1.94
C LEU A 45 -13.46 -2.18 0.51
N PRO A 46 -14.60 -1.49 0.29
CA PRO A 46 -14.88 -0.86 -0.98
C PRO A 46 -13.90 0.30 -1.15
N ILE A 47 -12.88 0.08 -1.98
CA ILE A 47 -11.92 1.10 -2.34
C ILE A 47 -12.48 1.83 -3.57
N ASP A 48 -12.96 3.06 -3.37
CA ASP A 48 -13.29 3.94 -4.49
C ASP A 48 -12.00 4.44 -5.14
N LYS A 49 -11.59 3.74 -6.20
CA LYS A 49 -10.39 4.06 -6.96
C LYS A 49 -10.44 5.45 -7.58
N ASP A 50 -11.63 5.93 -7.93
CA ASP A 50 -11.80 7.21 -8.60
C ASP A 50 -11.70 8.36 -7.60
N ALA A 51 -12.26 8.20 -6.39
CA ALA A 51 -12.04 9.14 -5.29
C ALA A 51 -10.55 9.25 -4.94
N ILE A 52 -9.83 8.13 -4.87
CA ILE A 52 -8.38 8.12 -4.59
C ILE A 52 -7.60 8.84 -5.69
N LYS A 53 -7.89 8.56 -6.97
CA LYS A 53 -7.23 9.22 -8.10
C LYS A 53 -7.47 10.73 -8.10
N LYS A 54 -8.71 11.17 -7.87
CA LYS A 54 -9.06 12.59 -7.75
C LYS A 54 -8.24 13.23 -6.65
N ARG A 55 -8.18 12.59 -5.48
CA ARG A 55 -7.43 13.10 -4.33
C ARG A 55 -5.93 13.19 -4.61
N PHE A 56 -5.33 12.18 -5.22
CA PHE A 56 -3.92 12.21 -5.64
C PHE A 56 -3.64 13.34 -6.63
N ASN A 57 -4.55 13.60 -7.57
CA ASN A 57 -4.39 14.68 -8.54
C ASN A 57 -4.49 16.06 -7.89
N GLU A 58 -5.43 16.24 -6.94
CA GLU A 58 -5.50 17.47 -6.14
C GLU A 58 -4.21 17.72 -5.35
N LEU A 59 -3.67 16.68 -4.72
CA LEU A 59 -2.43 16.78 -3.95
C LEU A 59 -1.25 17.14 -4.85
N LYS A 60 -1.13 16.53 -6.04
CA LYS A 60 -0.09 16.89 -7.01
C LYS A 60 -0.16 18.34 -7.46
N LYS A 61 -1.36 18.88 -7.69
CA LYS A 61 -1.54 20.28 -8.08
C LYS A 61 -1.22 21.28 -6.97
N LYS A 62 -1.46 20.88 -5.71
CA LYS A 62 -1.18 21.71 -4.52
C LYS A 62 0.21 21.50 -3.96
N ALA A 63 0.93 20.49 -4.45
CA ALA A 63 2.28 20.23 -4.00
C ALA A 63 3.12 21.47 -4.33
N PRO A 64 3.77 22.09 -3.34
CA PRO A 64 4.81 23.07 -3.64
C PRO A 64 5.88 22.37 -4.48
N ASP A 65 6.51 23.11 -5.39
CA ASP A 65 7.72 22.63 -6.02
C ASP A 65 8.69 22.25 -4.89
N CYS A 66 9.25 21.04 -4.99
CA CYS A 66 10.15 20.54 -3.96
C CYS A 66 11.25 21.58 -3.73
N PHE A 67 11.45 21.99 -2.47
CA PHE A 67 12.51 22.90 -2.02
C PHE A 67 13.93 22.35 -2.21
N THR A 68 14.09 21.27 -2.97
CA THR A 68 15.38 20.92 -3.54
C THR A 68 15.58 21.87 -4.70
N GLU A 69 16.33 22.95 -4.45
CA GLU A 69 17.15 23.50 -5.51
C GLU A 69 17.81 22.30 -6.19
N GLU A 70 17.62 22.13 -7.50
CA GLU A 70 18.58 21.33 -8.25
C GLU A 70 19.89 22.09 -8.06
N GLU A 71 20.67 21.68 -7.06
CA GLU A 71 22.08 22.03 -6.98
C GLU A 71 22.68 21.46 -8.26
N VAL A 72 22.65 22.27 -9.32
CA VAL A 72 23.60 22.18 -10.40
C VAL A 72 24.92 22.56 -9.74
N GLU A 73 25.51 21.64 -8.98
CA GLU A 73 26.93 21.71 -8.68
C GLU A 73 27.58 21.79 -10.06
N ASP A 74 28.13 22.95 -10.37
CA ASP A 74 28.93 23.17 -11.57
C ASP A 74 30.02 22.09 -11.56
N LYS A 75 29.80 21.00 -12.28
CA LYS A 75 30.71 19.83 -12.34
C LYS A 75 32.15 20.27 -12.65
N TRP A 76 32.30 21.40 -13.33
CA TRP A 76 33.58 22.00 -13.69
C TRP A 76 34.32 22.60 -12.48
N ALA A 77 33.61 23.19 -11.52
CA ALA A 77 34.21 23.68 -10.27
C ALA A 77 34.74 22.52 -9.41
N LEU A 78 34.09 21.36 -9.46
CA LEU A 78 34.52 20.16 -8.75
C LEU A 78 35.79 19.55 -9.36
N GLU A 79 35.94 19.60 -10.68
CA GLU A 79 37.06 19.01 -11.42
C GLU A 79 38.35 19.84 -11.26
N GLU A 80 38.27 21.17 -11.43
CA GLU A 80 39.40 22.06 -11.16
C GLU A 80 39.87 21.98 -9.70
N TRP A 81 38.92 21.92 -8.76
CA TRP A 81 39.22 21.77 -7.34
C TRP A 81 39.86 20.42 -7.02
N ALA A 82 39.38 19.33 -7.63
CA ALA A 82 39.94 18.00 -7.45
C ALA A 82 41.39 17.90 -7.98
N LEU A 83 41.67 18.49 -9.14
CA LEU A 83 43.02 18.54 -9.72
C LEU A 83 43.97 19.34 -8.84
N ALA A 84 43.55 20.51 -8.35
CA ALA A 84 44.33 21.33 -7.44
C ALA A 84 44.64 20.61 -6.11
N LYS A 85 43.73 19.79 -5.61
CA LYS A 85 43.96 18.96 -4.40
C LYS A 85 44.91 17.79 -4.65
N LEU A 86 44.97 17.28 -5.87
CA LEU A 86 45.91 16.24 -6.28
C LEU A 86 47.29 16.81 -6.67
N GLY A 87 47.43 18.14 -6.75
CA GLY A 87 48.67 18.82 -7.11
C GLY A 87 49.03 18.68 -8.59
N LEU A 88 48.02 18.43 -9.43
CA LEU A 88 48.12 18.33 -10.89
C LEU A 88 47.81 19.68 -11.56
#